data_AF-A0A512NFP2-F1
#
_entry.id   AF-A0A512NFP2-F1
#
_cell.length_a   1.000
_cell.length_b   1.000
_cell.length_c   1.000
_cell.angle_alpha   90.00
_cell.angle_beta   90.00
_cell.angle_gamma   90.00
#
_symmetry.space_group_name_H-M   'P 1'
#
loop_
_entity.id
_entity.type
_entity.pdbx_description
1 polymer ?
#
loop_
_entity_poly.entity_id
_entity_poly.type
_entity_poly.pdbx_seq_one_letter_code
_entity_poly.pdbx_strand_id
1 'polypeptide(L)'
;MRRVLGVLVVAALVAAAAVFAVVREEMPASGPTVDEKIAVLRTERASLQARADSEARIGLLSDFRTASLLFDALAVRSDSDGDRAFDLVPAFRRQAFGELDALNTALKDALDRPGEGARLAAHKAAAPALARLDRMAADAGPLVLSYTPRFVPPRRATGELTLAPGTPGTAPQGTLRLDSPGGSAAHPTAQAVPRYAPDFTSSGDDDPPLQIEIVGSHLASAGGPPPVLSIGAWRGQATVMPERLRFSVPRAAFPTDARRTSFAAATLSVRRGSRTVLFQLLFTVLPDRPGSFAFDQRVVTTTLESNTLVSPEILSRAPAGETRTVRRCFDPPAGWRFDKERQRVVIVERLGWQEDVSDPTMNAGSVEFVPADGPGQVCIAVIARPVMRGARTATIGRFEATLVRDRPSETAVKSGVRALDWREAVRVPIEPDMVEWKLYMRLFDDIDREFAGDADSGLPRVSMPFLSIGVDGHALVLRADPTAEP
;
A
#
# COMPACT_ATOMS: atom_id res chain seq x y z
N MET A 1 -45.17 54.33 -66.23
CA MET A 1 -45.58 53.51 -65.06
C MET A 1 -44.82 52.19 -64.93
N ARG A 2 -44.75 51.31 -65.94
CA ARG A 2 -44.09 49.99 -65.84
C ARG A 2 -42.60 50.01 -65.40
N ARG A 3 -41.81 51.01 -65.83
CA ARG A 3 -40.40 51.14 -65.40
C ARG A 3 -40.24 51.58 -63.94
N VAL A 4 -41.16 52.39 -63.42
CA VAL A 4 -41.15 52.85 -62.02
C VAL A 4 -41.53 51.69 -61.07
N LEU A 5 -42.45 50.83 -61.51
CA LEU A 5 -42.83 49.63 -60.75
C LEU A 5 -41.68 48.61 -60.67
N GLY A 6 -40.93 48.43 -61.76
CA GLY A 6 -39.77 47.52 -61.79
C GLY A 6 -38.63 47.96 -60.86
N VAL A 7 -38.34 49.26 -60.82
CA VAL A 7 -37.32 49.82 -59.91
C VAL A 7 -37.73 49.69 -58.44
N LEU A 8 -39.02 49.89 -58.12
CA LEU A 8 -39.54 49.70 -56.77
C LEU A 8 -39.47 48.25 -56.30
N VAL A 9 -39.75 47.28 -57.18
CA VAL A 9 -39.65 45.86 -56.84
C VAL A 9 -38.20 45.44 -56.60
N VAL A 10 -37.25 45.91 -57.42
CA VAL A 10 -35.82 45.61 -57.21
C VAL A 10 -35.30 46.28 -55.95
N ALA A 11 -35.67 47.54 -55.69
CA ALA A 11 -35.29 48.23 -54.46
C ALA A 11 -35.88 47.55 -53.21
N ALA A 12 -37.12 47.07 -53.28
CA ALA A 12 -37.76 46.31 -52.20
C ALA A 12 -37.10 44.94 -51.98
N LEU A 13 -36.67 44.26 -53.04
CA LEU A 13 -35.94 42.99 -52.96
C LEU A 13 -34.53 43.16 -52.39
N VAL A 14 -33.83 44.23 -52.77
CA VAL A 14 -32.49 44.54 -52.23
C VAL A 14 -32.60 44.97 -50.77
N ALA A 15 -33.61 45.78 -50.42
CA ALA A 15 -33.88 46.14 -49.04
C ALA A 15 -34.29 44.91 -48.20
N ALA A 16 -35.13 44.03 -48.74
CA ALA A 16 -35.49 42.77 -48.08
C ALA A 16 -34.30 41.84 -47.92
N ALA A 17 -33.39 41.76 -48.90
CA ALA A 17 -32.16 40.97 -48.80
C ALA A 17 -31.16 41.56 -47.79
N ALA A 18 -31.05 42.88 -47.72
CA ALA A 18 -30.23 43.58 -46.72
C ALA A 18 -30.80 43.42 -45.31
N VAL A 19 -32.12 43.56 -45.15
CA VAL A 19 -32.81 43.30 -43.87
C VAL A 19 -32.69 41.82 -43.50
N PHE A 20 -32.79 40.88 -44.45
CA PHE A 20 -32.61 39.46 -44.18
C PHE A 20 -31.15 39.11 -43.84
N ALA A 21 -30.16 39.82 -44.39
CA ALA A 21 -28.75 39.67 -44.01
C ALA A 21 -28.48 40.20 -42.60
N VAL A 22 -29.04 41.36 -42.24
CA VAL A 22 -28.91 41.97 -40.90
C VAL A 22 -29.71 41.18 -39.85
N VAL A 23 -30.93 40.73 -40.15
CA VAL A 23 -31.75 39.89 -39.25
C VAL A 23 -31.15 38.48 -39.09
N ARG A 24 -30.36 37.99 -40.05
CA ARG A 24 -29.61 36.74 -39.91
C ARG A 24 -28.38 36.90 -39.01
N GLU A 25 -27.83 38.11 -38.87
CA GLU A 25 -26.85 38.43 -37.83
C GLU A 25 -27.49 38.58 -36.44
N GLU A 26 -28.79 38.88 -36.36
CA GLU A 26 -29.54 39.12 -35.10
C GLU A 26 -30.61 38.06 -34.78
N MET A 27 -30.53 36.84 -35.32
CA MET A 27 -31.28 35.74 -34.70
C MET A 27 -30.59 35.41 -33.38
N PRO A 28 -31.23 35.58 -32.21
CA PRO A 28 -30.64 35.14 -30.96
C PRO A 28 -30.47 33.64 -31.10
N ALA A 29 -29.21 33.20 -31.16
CA ALA A 29 -28.94 31.79 -31.12
C ALA A 29 -29.43 31.29 -29.77
N SER A 30 -30.54 30.57 -29.77
CA SER A 30 -31.24 30.14 -28.55
C SER A 30 -30.55 28.97 -27.85
N GLY A 31 -29.24 28.81 -28.05
CA GLY A 31 -28.41 27.76 -27.49
C GLY A 31 -27.20 28.36 -26.78
N PRO A 32 -26.55 27.59 -25.89
CA PRO A 32 -25.43 28.10 -25.10
C PRO A 32 -24.27 28.56 -26.00
N THR A 33 -23.56 29.59 -25.56
CA THR A 33 -22.36 30.07 -26.24
C THR A 33 -21.19 29.09 -26.02
N VAL A 34 -20.14 29.23 -26.83
CA VAL A 34 -18.93 28.42 -26.64
C VAL A 34 -18.26 28.75 -25.30
N ASP A 35 -18.25 30.01 -24.89
CA ASP A 35 -17.68 30.42 -23.60
C ASP A 35 -18.48 29.86 -22.41
N GLU A 36 -19.80 29.81 -22.49
CA GLU A 36 -20.64 29.16 -21.49
C GLU A 36 -20.31 27.66 -21.37
N LYS A 37 -20.12 26.97 -22.50
CA LYS A 37 -19.70 25.56 -22.51
C LYS A 37 -18.32 25.35 -21.88
N ILE A 38 -17.35 26.20 -22.22
CA ILE A 38 -16.01 26.16 -21.63
C ILE A 38 -16.05 26.45 -20.12
N ALA A 39 -16.88 27.38 -19.67
CA ALA A 39 -17.03 27.71 -18.25
C ALA A 39 -17.63 26.54 -17.44
N VAL A 40 -18.66 25.88 -17.98
CA VAL A 40 -19.25 24.67 -17.37
C VAL A 40 -18.20 23.57 -17.25
N LEU A 41 -17.47 23.27 -18.33
CA LEU A 41 -16.45 22.22 -18.33
C LEU A 41 -15.28 22.52 -17.40
N ARG A 42 -14.88 23.79 -17.28
CA ARG A 42 -13.85 24.21 -16.32
C ARG A 42 -14.29 23.91 -14.89
N THR A 43 -15.53 24.23 -14.56
CA THR A 43 -16.11 24.02 -13.23
C THR A 43 -16.25 22.53 -12.91
N GLU A 44 -16.78 21.76 -13.87
CA GLU A 44 -16.91 20.31 -13.73
C GLU A 44 -15.54 19.65 -13.51
N ARG A 45 -14.54 20.01 -14.31
CA ARG A 45 -13.19 19.45 -14.18
C ARG A 45 -12.57 19.76 -12.83
N ALA A 46 -12.68 21.01 -12.36
CA ALA A 46 -12.18 21.39 -11.04
C ALA A 46 -12.87 20.59 -9.92
N SER A 47 -14.18 20.36 -10.04
CA SER A 47 -14.95 19.52 -9.12
C SER A 47 -14.47 18.07 -9.14
N LEU A 48 -14.30 17.45 -10.32
CA LEU A 48 -13.81 16.07 -10.43
C LEU A 48 -12.41 15.90 -9.84
N GLN A 49 -11.51 16.84 -10.12
CA GLN A 49 -10.15 16.82 -9.55
C GLN A 49 -10.15 16.98 -8.03
N ALA A 50 -11.01 17.84 -7.49
CA ALA A 50 -11.14 18.04 -6.05
C ALA A 50 -11.73 16.81 -5.32
N ARG A 51 -12.61 16.06 -5.98
CA ARG A 51 -13.27 14.87 -5.43
C ARG A 51 -12.43 13.59 -5.49
N ALA A 52 -11.45 13.52 -6.39
CA ALA A 52 -10.57 12.35 -6.52
C ALA A 52 -9.77 12.12 -5.23
N ASP A 53 -9.79 10.91 -4.69
CA ASP A 53 -8.92 10.45 -3.60
C ASP A 53 -7.58 9.93 -4.14
N SER A 54 -6.70 9.37 -3.29
CA SER A 54 -5.40 8.90 -3.79
C SER A 54 -5.49 7.74 -4.78
N GLU A 55 -6.44 6.82 -4.59
CA GLU A 55 -6.63 5.70 -5.51
C GLU A 55 -7.05 6.20 -6.90
N ALA A 56 -8.01 7.12 -6.96
CA ALA A 56 -8.44 7.74 -8.21
C ALA A 56 -7.34 8.63 -8.83
N ARG A 57 -6.60 9.41 -8.03
CA ARG A 57 -5.49 10.26 -8.50
C ARG A 57 -4.35 9.47 -9.13
N ILE A 58 -4.17 8.21 -8.74
CA ILE A 58 -3.18 7.30 -9.31
C ILE A 58 -3.78 6.57 -10.50
N GLY A 59 -4.89 5.86 -10.29
CA GLY A 59 -5.49 4.96 -11.29
C GLY A 59 -6.06 5.68 -12.50
N LEU A 60 -6.61 6.90 -12.33
CA LEU A 60 -7.27 7.66 -13.40
C LEU A 60 -6.41 8.83 -13.92
N LEU A 61 -5.13 8.92 -13.52
CA LEU A 61 -4.28 10.07 -13.86
C LEU A 61 -4.20 10.30 -15.37
N SER A 62 -4.00 9.23 -16.14
CA SER A 62 -3.92 9.33 -17.60
C SER A 62 -5.19 9.93 -18.22
N ASP A 63 -6.34 9.56 -17.68
CA ASP A 63 -7.66 10.01 -18.15
C ASP A 63 -7.89 11.48 -17.79
N PHE A 64 -7.60 11.87 -16.54
CA PHE A 64 -7.64 13.27 -16.11
C PHE A 64 -6.73 14.18 -16.92
N ARG A 65 -5.54 13.69 -17.28
CA ARG A 65 -4.59 14.43 -18.11
C ARG A 65 -5.10 14.57 -19.54
N THR A 66 -5.63 13.50 -20.12
CA THR A 66 -6.24 13.52 -21.46
C THR A 66 -7.40 14.51 -21.52
N ALA A 67 -8.31 14.46 -20.54
CA ALA A 67 -9.41 15.40 -20.40
C ALA A 67 -8.91 16.85 -20.28
N SER A 68 -7.85 17.07 -19.49
CA SER A 68 -7.29 18.41 -19.29
C SER A 68 -6.64 18.98 -20.55
N LEU A 69 -5.88 18.16 -21.28
CA LEU A 69 -5.23 18.58 -22.52
C LEU A 69 -6.25 18.84 -23.62
N LEU A 70 -7.28 18.00 -23.75
CA LEU A 70 -8.35 18.21 -24.72
C LEU A 70 -9.18 19.46 -24.38
N PHE A 71 -9.51 19.67 -23.11
CA PHE A 71 -10.16 20.91 -22.68
C PHE A 71 -9.32 22.14 -23.03
N ASP A 72 -8.03 22.14 -22.70
CA ASP A 72 -7.17 23.28 -22.99
C ASP A 72 -7.09 23.51 -24.50
N ALA A 73 -6.92 22.45 -25.30
CA ALA A 73 -6.96 22.54 -26.76
C ALA A 73 -8.25 23.20 -27.26
N LEU A 74 -9.41 22.78 -26.75
CA LEU A 74 -10.70 23.37 -27.11
C LEU A 74 -10.79 24.84 -26.68
N ALA A 75 -10.33 25.19 -25.47
CA ALA A 75 -10.32 26.57 -24.98
C ALA A 75 -9.46 27.47 -25.88
N VAL A 76 -8.25 27.03 -26.23
CA VAL A 76 -7.34 27.79 -27.12
C VAL A 76 -7.95 28.00 -28.50
N ARG A 77 -8.65 26.99 -29.04
CA ARG A 77 -9.31 27.07 -30.36
C ARG A 77 -10.64 27.82 -30.34
N SER A 78 -11.17 28.11 -29.16
CA SER A 78 -12.44 28.81 -28.97
C SER A 78 -12.29 30.29 -28.63
N ASP A 79 -11.08 30.75 -28.33
CA ASP A 79 -10.76 32.13 -27.93
C ASP A 79 -11.19 33.21 -28.96
N SER A 80 -11.40 32.84 -30.22
CA SER A 80 -11.92 33.74 -31.27
C SER A 80 -13.41 33.57 -31.57
N ASP A 81 -14.04 32.51 -31.06
CA ASP A 81 -15.45 32.14 -31.30
C ASP A 81 -16.28 32.15 -30.00
N GLY A 82 -15.80 32.78 -28.92
CA GLY A 82 -16.40 32.67 -27.57
C GLY A 82 -17.88 33.00 -27.49
N ASP A 83 -18.28 34.14 -28.07
CA ASP A 83 -19.67 34.62 -28.12
C ASP A 83 -20.54 33.88 -29.16
N ARG A 84 -19.92 33.03 -29.98
CA ARG A 84 -20.63 32.29 -31.01
C ARG A 84 -21.52 31.24 -30.36
N ALA A 85 -22.69 31.03 -30.95
CA ALA A 85 -23.55 29.92 -30.60
C ALA A 85 -22.85 28.58 -30.81
N PHE A 86 -22.96 27.67 -29.85
CA PHE A 86 -22.31 26.37 -29.93
C PHE A 86 -22.71 25.55 -31.17
N ASP A 87 -23.98 25.62 -31.60
CA ASP A 87 -24.46 24.86 -32.76
C ASP A 87 -23.85 25.31 -34.09
N LEU A 88 -23.33 26.54 -34.14
CA LEU A 88 -22.68 27.11 -35.32
C LEU A 88 -21.19 26.74 -35.40
N VAL A 89 -20.67 26.02 -34.40
CA VAL A 89 -19.29 25.51 -34.38
C VAL A 89 -19.14 24.32 -35.34
N PRO A 90 -18.01 24.21 -36.09
CA PRO A 90 -17.72 23.07 -36.95
C PRO A 90 -17.94 21.71 -36.28
N ALA A 91 -18.49 20.75 -37.03
CA ALA A 91 -18.90 19.45 -36.51
C ALA A 91 -17.76 18.70 -35.80
N PHE A 92 -16.52 18.79 -36.31
CA PHE A 92 -15.37 18.14 -35.69
C PHE A 92 -15.05 18.69 -34.28
N ARG A 93 -15.23 20.00 -34.06
CA ARG A 93 -15.07 20.63 -32.73
C ARG A 93 -16.21 20.23 -31.80
N ARG A 94 -17.47 20.26 -32.28
CA ARG A 94 -18.62 19.76 -31.49
C ARG A 94 -18.46 18.30 -31.07
N GLN A 95 -17.92 17.45 -31.95
CA GLN A 95 -17.58 16.08 -31.60
C GLN A 95 -16.52 16.02 -30.50
N ALA A 96 -15.46 16.84 -30.56
CA ALA A 96 -14.44 16.88 -29.51
C ALA A 96 -14.99 17.33 -28.15
N PHE A 97 -15.93 18.28 -28.12
CA PHE A 97 -16.69 18.61 -26.90
C PHE A 97 -17.48 17.39 -26.40
N GLY A 98 -18.16 16.66 -27.29
CA GLY A 98 -18.89 15.44 -26.92
C GLY A 98 -18.00 14.32 -26.36
N GLU A 99 -16.81 14.10 -26.91
CA GLU A 99 -15.86 13.11 -26.36
C GLU A 99 -15.34 13.54 -24.98
N LEU A 100 -15.13 14.85 -24.77
CA LEU A 100 -14.74 15.39 -23.46
C LEU A 100 -15.86 15.24 -22.42
N ASP A 101 -17.10 15.54 -22.79
CA ASP A 101 -18.29 15.34 -21.93
C ASP A 101 -18.44 13.86 -21.53
N ALA A 102 -18.26 12.94 -22.49
CA ALA A 102 -18.32 11.51 -22.25
C ALA A 102 -17.20 11.04 -21.31
N LEU A 103 -15.97 11.55 -21.48
CA LEU A 103 -14.86 11.27 -20.58
C LEU A 103 -15.10 11.82 -19.18
N ASN A 104 -15.57 13.07 -19.04
CA ASN A 104 -15.91 13.64 -17.74
C ASN A 104 -17.02 12.86 -17.03
N THR A 105 -18.02 12.38 -17.78
CA THR A 105 -19.08 11.52 -17.24
C THR A 105 -18.51 10.19 -16.74
N ALA A 106 -17.64 9.54 -17.52
CA ALA A 106 -17.01 8.29 -17.11
C ALA A 106 -16.09 8.48 -15.89
N LEU A 107 -15.35 9.60 -15.83
CA LEU A 107 -14.56 9.98 -14.65
C LEU A 107 -15.46 10.20 -13.43
N LYS A 108 -16.57 10.91 -13.59
CA LYS A 108 -17.56 11.10 -12.52
C LYS A 108 -18.09 9.78 -12.00
N ASP A 109 -18.50 8.89 -12.90
CA ASP A 109 -19.02 7.57 -12.53
C ASP A 109 -17.96 6.73 -11.79
N ALA A 110 -16.70 6.80 -12.22
CA ALA A 110 -15.58 6.13 -11.55
C ALA A 110 -15.27 6.69 -10.16
N LEU A 111 -15.49 7.99 -9.93
CA LEU A 111 -15.38 8.62 -8.62
C LEU A 111 -16.60 8.31 -7.73
N ASP A 112 -17.81 8.27 -8.30
CA ASP A 112 -19.05 8.04 -7.57
C ASP A 112 -19.19 6.55 -7.16
N ARG A 113 -18.66 5.63 -7.98
CA ARG A 113 -18.67 4.17 -7.74
C ARG A 113 -17.31 3.56 -8.09
N PRO A 114 -16.33 3.65 -7.17
CA PRO A 114 -14.99 3.11 -7.40
C PRO A 114 -15.02 1.60 -7.66
N GLY A 115 -14.32 1.16 -8.71
CA GLY A 115 -14.20 -0.24 -9.08
C GLY A 115 -13.40 -0.44 -10.37
N GLU A 116 -12.88 -1.65 -10.60
CA GLU A 116 -12.11 -1.96 -11.82
C GLU A 116 -12.92 -1.72 -13.11
N GLY A 117 -14.20 -2.12 -13.13
CA GLY A 117 -15.07 -1.89 -14.27
C GLY A 117 -15.29 -0.41 -14.60
N ALA A 118 -15.43 0.44 -13.58
CA ALA A 118 -15.60 1.88 -13.77
C ALA A 118 -14.30 2.55 -14.22
N ARG A 119 -13.15 2.12 -13.68
CA ARG A 119 -11.82 2.57 -14.16
C ARG A 119 -11.59 2.18 -15.62
N LEU A 120 -11.90 0.95 -15.99
CA LEU A 120 -11.81 0.49 -17.38
C LEU A 120 -12.74 1.29 -18.32
N ALA A 121 -13.93 1.66 -17.85
CA ALA A 121 -14.85 2.51 -18.61
C ALA A 121 -14.27 3.92 -18.84
N ALA A 122 -13.64 4.53 -17.84
CA ALA A 122 -12.95 5.81 -17.96
C ALA A 122 -11.78 5.73 -18.97
N HIS A 123 -10.93 4.71 -18.87
CA HIS A 123 -9.85 4.47 -19.83
C HIS A 123 -10.37 4.28 -21.27
N LYS A 124 -11.48 3.54 -21.43
CA LYS A 124 -12.13 3.34 -22.73
C LYS A 124 -12.69 4.66 -23.29
N ALA A 125 -13.23 5.53 -22.44
CA ALA A 125 -13.70 6.86 -22.83
C ALA A 125 -12.55 7.83 -23.13
N ALA A 126 -11.36 7.63 -22.56
CA ALA A 126 -10.19 8.46 -22.81
C ALA A 126 -9.60 8.24 -24.21
N ALA A 127 -9.67 7.03 -24.76
CA ALA A 127 -9.15 6.70 -26.08
C ALA A 127 -9.69 7.60 -27.22
N PRO A 128 -11.02 7.78 -27.41
CA PRO A 128 -11.53 8.68 -28.42
C PRO A 128 -11.16 10.15 -28.16
N ALA A 129 -11.12 10.59 -26.90
CA ALA A 129 -10.70 11.94 -26.52
C ALA A 129 -9.23 12.21 -26.91
N LEU A 130 -8.33 11.26 -26.65
CA LEU A 130 -6.93 11.34 -27.08
C LEU A 130 -6.81 11.40 -28.61
N ALA A 131 -7.58 10.57 -29.33
CA ALA A 131 -7.61 10.61 -30.78
C ALA A 131 -8.15 11.94 -31.35
N ARG A 132 -8.97 12.69 -30.59
CA ARG A 132 -9.36 14.06 -30.95
C ARG A 132 -8.24 15.05 -30.70
N LEU A 133 -7.55 14.95 -29.58
CA LEU A 133 -6.40 15.77 -29.25
C LEU A 133 -5.32 15.68 -30.33
N ASP A 134 -4.97 14.46 -30.76
CA ASP A 134 -3.98 14.24 -31.82
C ASP A 134 -4.40 14.85 -33.16
N ARG A 135 -5.69 14.75 -33.51
CA ARG A 135 -6.23 15.38 -34.73
C ARG A 135 -6.13 16.91 -34.71
N MET A 136 -6.24 17.53 -33.53
CA MET A 136 -6.08 18.98 -33.37
C MET A 136 -4.62 19.43 -33.47
N ALA A 137 -3.65 18.51 -33.41
CA ALA A 137 -2.23 18.81 -33.59
C ALA A 137 -1.90 19.25 -35.01
N ALA A 138 -2.70 18.84 -36.00
CA ALA A 138 -2.59 19.26 -37.39
C ALA A 138 -3.00 20.73 -37.62
N ASP A 139 -3.65 21.37 -36.63
CA ASP A 139 -4.04 22.78 -36.70
C ASP A 139 -2.88 23.71 -36.31
N ALA A 140 -2.79 24.89 -36.94
CA ALA A 140 -1.70 25.87 -36.77
C ALA A 140 -1.71 26.67 -35.43
N GLY A 141 -2.19 26.09 -34.34
CA GLY A 141 -2.25 26.73 -33.01
C GLY A 141 -1.42 25.97 -31.96
N PRO A 142 -0.94 26.66 -30.90
CA PRO A 142 -0.21 26.00 -29.83
C PRO A 142 -1.05 24.87 -29.24
N LEU A 143 -0.40 23.73 -28.97
CA LEU A 143 -1.02 22.53 -28.41
C LEU A 143 -0.01 21.78 -27.56
N VAL A 144 -0.40 21.38 -26.35
CA VAL A 144 0.36 20.43 -25.53
C VAL A 144 -0.18 19.02 -25.80
N LEU A 145 0.73 18.10 -26.15
CA LEU A 145 0.39 16.70 -26.44
C LEU A 145 0.69 15.81 -25.23
N SER A 146 1.81 16.05 -24.56
CA SER A 146 2.19 15.31 -23.37
C SER A 146 3.19 16.09 -22.52
N TYR A 147 3.41 15.64 -21.29
CA TYR A 147 4.41 16.23 -20.39
C TYR A 147 4.89 15.20 -19.38
N THR A 148 6.12 15.32 -18.90
CA THR A 148 6.72 14.45 -17.90
C THR A 148 7.32 15.30 -16.76
N PRO A 149 7.41 14.75 -15.54
CA PRO A 149 6.88 13.45 -15.11
C PRO A 149 5.35 13.47 -14.92
N ARG A 150 4.77 12.29 -14.74
CA ARG A 150 3.35 12.14 -14.33
C ARG A 150 3.19 12.26 -12.82
N PHE A 151 4.10 11.61 -12.11
CA PHE A 151 4.19 11.61 -10.65
C PHE A 151 5.37 12.44 -10.21
N VAL A 152 5.14 13.33 -9.25
CA VAL A 152 6.21 14.05 -8.57
C VAL A 152 6.62 13.21 -7.36
N PRO A 153 7.86 12.69 -7.31
CA PRO A 153 8.32 11.90 -6.18
C PRO A 153 8.43 12.75 -4.90
N PRO A 154 8.41 12.10 -3.72
CA PRO A 154 8.42 12.76 -2.42
C PRO A 154 9.67 13.64 -2.22
N ARG A 155 9.54 14.69 -1.40
CA ARG A 155 10.65 15.61 -1.06
C ARG A 155 11.63 14.94 -0.11
N ARG A 156 11.08 14.24 0.88
CA ARG A 156 11.82 13.59 1.95
C ARG A 156 11.55 12.09 1.90
N ALA A 157 12.47 11.33 1.32
CA ALA A 157 12.51 9.90 1.51
C ALA A 157 13.09 9.59 2.91
N THR A 158 12.43 10.07 3.97
CA THR A 158 12.95 10.03 5.34
C THR A 158 12.89 8.62 5.91
N GLY A 159 14.05 7.96 5.90
CA GLY A 159 14.44 6.99 6.92
C GLY A 159 14.68 7.70 8.24
N GLU A 160 13.63 7.76 9.07
CA GLU A 160 13.70 7.63 10.53
C GLU A 160 12.28 7.77 11.10
N LEU A 161 11.69 6.64 11.47
CA LEU A 161 10.73 6.59 12.56
C LEU A 161 11.50 6.07 13.77
N THR A 162 12.14 6.98 14.50
CA THR A 162 12.41 6.77 15.93
C THR A 162 11.07 6.62 16.63
N LEU A 163 10.60 5.38 16.71
CA LEU A 163 9.75 4.93 17.81
C LEU A 163 10.64 4.97 19.05
N ALA A 164 10.34 5.85 20.00
CA ALA A 164 11.12 5.98 21.22
C ALA A 164 11.15 4.65 22.00
N PRO A 165 12.34 4.20 22.46
CA PRO A 165 12.45 3.44 23.69
C PRO A 165 13.29 4.25 24.70
N GLY A 166 12.88 4.21 25.97
CA GLY A 166 13.51 4.98 27.03
C GLY A 166 14.98 4.65 27.32
N THR A 167 15.68 5.69 27.79
CA THR A 167 16.94 5.77 28.56
C THR A 167 18.30 5.36 27.91
N PRO A 168 19.38 6.15 28.14
CA PRO A 168 20.58 6.16 27.31
C PRO A 168 21.68 5.21 27.81
N GLY A 169 22.32 4.51 26.87
CA GLY A 169 23.56 3.74 27.08
C GLY A 169 24.66 4.21 26.13
N THR A 170 25.71 4.77 26.73
CA THR A 170 27.03 5.19 26.22
C THR A 170 27.50 4.66 24.85
N ALA A 171 27.87 5.60 23.96
CA ALA A 171 28.58 5.33 22.70
C ALA A 171 30.09 5.16 22.92
N PRO A 172 30.79 4.27 22.21
CA PRO A 172 32.23 4.37 22.02
C PRO A 172 32.57 5.10 20.72
N GLN A 173 33.51 6.04 20.83
CA GLN A 173 34.15 6.78 19.76
C GLN A 173 35.06 5.87 18.94
N GLY A 174 35.06 6.02 17.61
CA GLY A 174 36.02 5.39 16.71
C GLY A 174 36.16 6.19 15.42
N THR A 175 37.25 6.95 15.32
CA THR A 175 37.64 7.77 14.16
C THR A 175 38.09 6.90 12.98
N LEU A 176 37.40 7.01 11.85
CA LEU A 176 37.82 6.48 10.54
C LEU A 176 38.98 7.32 9.98
N ARG A 177 40.13 6.68 9.73
CA ARG A 177 41.23 7.24 8.93
C ARG A 177 41.12 6.76 7.49
N LEU A 178 41.23 7.74 6.60
CA LEU A 178 41.23 7.69 5.16
C LEU A 178 42.62 7.25 4.66
N ASP A 179 42.69 6.31 3.72
CA ASP A 179 43.83 6.19 2.80
C ASP A 179 43.36 5.63 1.45
N SER A 180 43.58 6.41 0.39
CA SER A 180 43.53 5.96 -1.01
C SER A 180 44.93 5.63 -1.50
N PRO A 181 45.03 4.78 -2.53
CA PRO A 181 45.96 5.10 -3.62
C PRO A 181 45.32 4.91 -5.00
N GLY A 182 45.77 5.76 -5.94
CA GLY A 182 45.23 5.88 -7.29
C GLY A 182 45.92 5.01 -8.36
N GLY A 183 45.51 5.25 -9.61
CA GLY A 183 46.13 4.66 -10.81
C GLY A 183 45.35 5.03 -12.08
N SER A 184 46.03 5.67 -13.02
CA SER A 184 45.51 6.22 -14.29
C SER A 184 45.98 5.38 -15.49
N ALA A 185 45.13 5.15 -16.50
CA ALA A 185 45.50 4.84 -17.89
C ALA A 185 44.32 5.04 -18.86
N ALA A 186 44.63 5.24 -20.16
CA ALA A 186 43.92 6.09 -21.10
C ALA A 186 43.26 5.36 -22.32
N HIS A 187 42.11 5.92 -22.79
CA HIS A 187 41.58 6.04 -24.19
C HIS A 187 41.11 4.78 -25.00
N PRO A 188 40.37 4.92 -26.12
CA PRO A 188 39.05 5.56 -26.34
C PRO A 188 38.09 4.70 -27.23
N THR A 189 36.93 5.25 -27.61
CA THR A 189 35.93 4.79 -28.61
C THR A 189 34.96 3.66 -28.23
N ALA A 190 33.80 4.05 -27.70
CA ALA A 190 32.53 3.38 -27.99
C ALA A 190 31.44 4.43 -28.14
N GLN A 191 30.88 4.48 -29.35
CA GLN A 191 29.67 5.23 -29.68
C GLN A 191 28.52 4.63 -28.85
N ALA A 192 28.13 5.31 -27.77
CA ALA A 192 26.98 4.92 -26.96
C ALA A 192 26.14 6.17 -26.69
N VAL A 193 24.89 6.13 -27.16
CA VAL A 193 23.84 7.09 -26.85
C VAL A 193 23.78 7.27 -25.33
N PRO A 194 23.87 8.50 -24.78
CA PRO A 194 23.63 8.69 -23.35
C PRO A 194 22.13 8.51 -23.09
N ARG A 195 21.74 7.31 -22.65
CA ARG A 195 20.55 7.19 -21.80
C ARG A 195 20.93 7.82 -20.47
N TYR A 196 20.35 8.98 -20.19
CA TYR A 196 20.46 9.64 -18.90
C TYR A 196 19.71 8.78 -17.87
N ALA A 197 20.43 7.84 -17.23
CA ALA A 197 20.05 7.31 -15.94
C ALA A 197 20.70 8.24 -14.90
N PRO A 198 19.95 8.92 -14.03
CA PRO A 198 20.58 9.66 -12.95
C PRO A 198 21.20 8.65 -11.97
N ASP A 199 22.51 8.79 -11.75
CA ASP A 199 23.25 8.09 -10.71
C ASP A 199 22.65 8.44 -9.34
N PHE A 200 22.07 7.46 -8.67
CA PHE A 200 21.64 7.61 -7.29
C PHE A 200 22.81 7.24 -6.39
N THR A 201 23.47 8.24 -5.81
CA THR A 201 23.98 8.27 -4.43
C THR A 201 24.70 9.60 -4.17
N SER A 202 23.99 10.55 -3.57
CA SER A 202 24.63 11.56 -2.71
C SER A 202 23.85 11.64 -1.40
N SER A 203 24.60 11.57 -0.30
CA SER A 203 24.13 11.75 1.06
C SER A 203 23.83 13.22 1.35
N GLY A 204 22.72 13.48 2.06
CA GLY A 204 22.46 14.75 2.76
C GLY A 204 21.78 15.86 1.94
N ASP A 205 20.61 16.29 2.41
CA ASP A 205 19.94 17.59 2.21
C ASP A 205 19.67 18.18 0.81
N ASP A 206 20.22 17.67 -0.28
CA ASP A 206 19.87 18.17 -1.61
C ASP A 206 18.56 17.54 -2.09
N ASP A 207 17.52 18.37 -2.21
CA ASP A 207 16.26 18.05 -2.90
C ASP A 207 16.37 18.52 -4.36
N PRO A 208 16.91 17.68 -5.29
CA PRO A 208 17.28 18.12 -6.62
C PRO A 208 16.06 18.62 -7.40
N PRO A 209 16.23 19.65 -8.24
CA PRO A 209 15.12 20.20 -9.00
C PRO A 209 14.54 19.13 -9.94
N LEU A 210 13.21 19.12 -10.02
CA LEU A 210 12.47 18.27 -10.94
C LEU A 210 12.59 18.81 -12.36
N GLN A 211 13.04 17.95 -13.28
CA GLN A 211 13.01 18.26 -14.70
C GLN A 211 11.60 17.99 -15.24
N ILE A 212 10.93 19.06 -15.70
CA ILE A 212 9.65 18.96 -16.40
C ILE A 212 9.92 19.12 -17.88
N GLU A 213 9.46 18.17 -18.67
CA GLU A 213 9.48 18.23 -20.12
C GLU A 213 8.06 18.29 -20.66
N ILE A 214 7.79 19.20 -21.59
CA ILE A 214 6.49 19.37 -22.23
C ILE A 214 6.68 19.21 -23.74
N VAL A 215 5.90 18.34 -24.34
CA VAL A 215 5.93 18.03 -25.77
C VAL A 215 4.67 18.58 -26.44
N GLY A 216 4.82 19.24 -27.57
CA GLY A 216 3.67 19.74 -28.32
C GLY A 216 4.01 20.61 -29.53
N SER A 217 2.98 20.96 -30.29
CA SER A 217 3.10 21.74 -31.53
C SER A 217 2.96 23.24 -31.26
N HIS A 218 3.72 24.04 -32.01
CA HIS A 218 3.67 25.51 -31.98
C HIS A 218 3.82 26.13 -30.57
N LEU A 219 4.55 25.45 -29.67
CA LEU A 219 4.72 25.88 -28.27
C LEU A 219 5.69 27.05 -28.08
N ALA A 220 6.49 27.37 -29.10
CA ALA A 220 7.37 28.54 -29.10
C ALA A 220 7.33 29.23 -30.47
N SER A 221 7.37 30.56 -30.47
CA SER A 221 7.50 31.36 -31.69
C SER A 221 8.97 31.69 -31.92
N ALA A 222 9.45 31.57 -33.16
CA ALA A 222 10.81 31.95 -33.51
C ALA A 222 11.06 33.43 -33.16
N GLY A 223 12.07 33.70 -32.33
CA GLY A 223 12.43 35.06 -31.89
C GLY A 223 11.48 35.72 -30.86
N GLY A 224 10.47 34.99 -30.36
CA GLY A 224 9.59 35.46 -29.29
C GLY A 224 10.15 35.20 -27.88
N PRO A 225 9.56 35.80 -26.82
CA PRO A 225 9.94 35.47 -25.45
C PRO A 225 9.68 33.98 -25.16
N PRO A 226 10.54 33.31 -24.37
CA PRO A 226 10.37 31.89 -24.08
C PRO A 226 9.07 31.65 -23.30
N PRO A 227 8.41 30.50 -23.49
CA PRO A 227 7.28 30.08 -22.68
C PRO A 227 7.63 30.07 -21.19
N VAL A 228 6.64 30.34 -20.35
CA VAL A 228 6.82 30.42 -18.91
C VAL A 228 5.89 29.44 -18.21
N LEU A 229 6.45 28.64 -17.29
CA LEU A 229 5.71 27.74 -16.42
C LEU A 229 5.62 28.34 -15.02
N SER A 230 4.43 28.29 -14.42
CA SER A 230 4.20 28.65 -13.03
C SER A 230 3.60 27.48 -12.25
N ILE A 231 4.17 27.19 -11.07
CA ILE A 231 3.74 26.14 -10.14
C ILE A 231 3.78 26.72 -8.74
N GLY A 232 2.62 26.82 -8.08
CA GLY A 232 2.50 27.53 -6.82
C GLY A 232 3.03 28.96 -6.93
N ALA A 233 3.98 29.33 -6.06
CA ALA A 233 4.64 30.63 -6.09
C ALA A 233 5.85 30.69 -7.06
N TRP A 234 6.30 29.55 -7.59
CA TRP A 234 7.46 29.49 -8.47
C TRP A 234 7.07 29.80 -9.92
N ARG A 235 7.98 30.48 -10.63
CA ARG A 235 7.84 30.83 -12.05
C ARG A 235 9.20 30.70 -12.75
N GLY A 236 9.24 30.06 -13.91
CA GLY A 236 10.47 29.87 -14.68
C GLY A 236 10.26 29.89 -16.18
N GLN A 237 11.32 30.26 -16.91
CA GLN A 237 11.34 30.27 -18.38
C GLN A 237 11.76 28.90 -18.93
N ALA A 238 11.23 28.54 -20.09
CA ALA A 238 11.57 27.30 -20.78
C ALA A 238 12.97 27.36 -21.40
N THR A 239 13.70 26.26 -21.31
CA THR A 239 14.70 25.93 -22.34
C THR A 239 13.96 25.36 -23.53
N VAL A 240 14.00 26.07 -24.67
CA VAL A 240 13.25 25.72 -25.88
C VAL A 240 14.06 24.77 -26.75
N MET A 241 13.46 23.64 -27.09
CA MET A 241 13.97 22.64 -28.03
C MET A 241 12.91 22.41 -29.13
N PRO A 242 13.25 21.78 -30.26
CA PRO A 242 12.25 21.42 -31.28
C PRO A 242 11.09 20.62 -30.66
N GLU A 243 9.88 21.17 -30.74
CA GLU A 243 8.62 20.60 -30.22
C GLU A 243 8.62 20.31 -28.70
N ARG A 244 9.61 20.80 -27.96
CA ARG A 244 9.86 20.44 -26.57
C ARG A 244 10.23 21.66 -25.74
N LEU A 245 9.69 21.74 -24.54
CA LEU A 245 10.06 22.73 -23.53
C LEU A 245 10.59 22.00 -22.29
N ARG A 246 11.73 22.45 -21.76
CA ARG A 246 12.29 21.91 -20.51
C ARG A 246 12.34 22.97 -19.42
N PHE A 247 11.98 22.57 -18.21
CA PHE A 247 11.99 23.40 -17.02
C PHE A 247 12.69 22.66 -15.88
N SER A 248 13.54 23.37 -15.16
CA SER A 248 14.14 22.90 -13.91
C SER A 248 13.38 23.52 -12.75
N VAL A 249 12.49 22.75 -12.14
CA VAL A 249 11.55 23.24 -11.12
C VAL A 249 12.02 22.82 -9.73
N PRO A 250 12.20 23.75 -8.77
CA PRO A 250 12.51 23.36 -7.41
C PRO A 250 11.35 22.58 -6.81
N ARG A 251 11.64 21.51 -6.10
CA ARG A 251 10.61 20.66 -5.46
C ARG A 251 9.74 21.41 -4.47
N ALA A 252 10.28 22.46 -3.87
CA ALA A 252 9.57 23.41 -3.02
C ALA A 252 8.30 24.01 -3.67
N ALA A 253 8.24 24.07 -5.01
CA ALA A 253 7.11 24.59 -5.76
C ALA A 253 5.85 23.70 -5.69
N PHE A 254 6.01 22.39 -5.47
CA PHE A 254 4.90 21.44 -5.46
C PHE A 254 4.29 21.32 -4.07
N PRO A 255 2.99 21.51 -3.86
CA PRO A 255 2.38 21.21 -2.57
C PRO A 255 2.61 19.74 -2.21
N THR A 256 3.07 19.46 -0.99
CA THR A 256 3.32 18.10 -0.51
C THR A 256 2.52 17.87 0.75
N ASP A 257 1.79 16.77 0.78
CA ASP A 257 1.10 16.26 1.97
C ASP A 257 1.95 15.12 2.56
N ALA A 258 1.94 14.98 3.89
CA ALA A 258 2.76 13.98 4.55
C ALA A 258 2.27 12.54 4.29
N ARG A 259 0.99 12.35 3.99
CA ARG A 259 0.35 11.03 4.00
C ARG A 259 -0.48 10.74 2.76
N ARG A 260 -1.09 11.73 2.13
CA ARG A 260 -1.96 11.54 0.95
C ARG A 260 -1.30 12.04 -0.32
N THR A 261 -1.67 11.46 -1.46
CA THR A 261 -1.31 12.08 -2.74
C THR A 261 -2.03 13.43 -2.88
N SER A 262 -1.51 14.34 -3.69
CA SER A 262 -2.21 15.59 -4.01
C SER A 262 -2.09 15.93 -5.50
N PHE A 263 -3.06 16.67 -6.04
CA PHE A 263 -2.90 17.26 -7.36
C PHE A 263 -2.16 18.59 -7.26
N ALA A 264 -1.16 18.78 -8.12
CA ALA A 264 -0.51 20.05 -8.35
C ALA A 264 -0.85 20.53 -9.76
N ALA A 265 -1.47 21.70 -9.85
CA ALA A 265 -1.71 22.38 -11.13
C ALA A 265 -0.52 23.27 -11.48
N ALA A 266 -0.09 23.22 -12.73
CA ALA A 266 0.87 24.14 -13.31
C ALA A 266 0.22 24.90 -14.46
N THR A 267 0.52 26.19 -14.57
CA THR A 267 0.08 26.98 -15.71
C THR A 267 1.25 27.23 -16.66
N LEU A 268 1.17 26.70 -17.87
CA LEU A 268 2.07 27.03 -18.95
C LEU A 268 1.50 28.21 -19.74
N SER A 269 2.28 29.27 -19.88
CA SER A 269 1.95 30.44 -20.67
C SER A 269 2.80 30.47 -21.95
N VAL A 270 2.11 30.47 -23.09
CA VAL A 270 2.72 30.49 -24.43
C VAL A 270 2.25 31.75 -25.15
N ARG A 271 3.19 32.50 -25.72
CA ARG A 271 2.85 33.67 -26.53
C ARG A 271 2.56 33.27 -27.96
N ARG A 272 1.42 33.72 -28.49
CA ARG A 272 0.99 33.56 -29.88
C ARG A 272 0.67 34.94 -30.46
N GLY A 273 1.60 35.50 -31.22
CA GLY A 273 1.49 36.88 -31.71
C GLY A 273 1.38 37.88 -30.55
N SER A 274 0.29 38.63 -30.49
CA SER A 274 -0.01 39.59 -29.41
C SER A 274 -0.71 38.97 -28.20
N ARG A 275 -1.18 37.72 -28.28
CA ARG A 275 -1.95 37.05 -27.21
C ARG A 275 -1.11 36.07 -26.40
N THR A 276 -1.50 35.86 -25.15
CA THR A 276 -0.96 34.82 -24.28
C THR A 276 -1.99 33.72 -24.12
N VAL A 277 -1.58 32.49 -24.40
CA VAL A 277 -2.38 31.29 -24.27
C VAL A 277 -1.95 30.53 -23.02
N LEU A 278 -2.91 29.99 -22.27
CA LEU A 278 -2.66 29.28 -21.01
C LEU A 278 -3.06 27.81 -21.14
N PHE A 279 -2.18 26.91 -20.66
CA PHE A 279 -2.46 25.49 -20.50
C PHE A 279 -2.35 25.12 -19.02
N GLN A 280 -3.27 24.30 -18.53
CA GLN A 280 -3.31 23.77 -17.17
C GLN A 280 -2.79 22.33 -17.17
N LEU A 281 -1.57 22.15 -16.68
CA LEU A 281 -0.93 20.85 -16.54
C LEU A 281 -1.20 20.30 -15.13
N LEU A 282 -1.46 19.01 -15.04
CA LEU A 282 -1.86 18.32 -13.83
C LEU A 282 -0.83 17.24 -13.46
N PHE A 283 -0.29 17.35 -12.26
CA PHE A 283 0.67 16.39 -11.70
C PHE A 283 0.09 15.75 -10.45
N THR A 284 0.36 14.46 -10.23
CA THR A 284 0.10 13.80 -8.94
C THR A 284 1.38 13.85 -8.11
N VAL A 285 1.34 14.54 -6.97
CA VAL A 285 2.45 14.59 -6.02
C VAL A 285 2.30 13.44 -5.02
N LEU A 286 3.33 12.60 -4.92
CA LEU A 286 3.39 11.51 -3.95
C LEU A 286 3.64 12.07 -2.54
N PRO A 287 3.05 11.45 -1.51
CA PRO A 287 3.27 11.87 -0.13
C PRO A 287 4.68 11.52 0.36
N ASP A 288 5.14 12.26 1.37
CA ASP A 288 6.43 11.96 2.02
C ASP A 288 6.44 10.57 2.68
N ARG A 289 5.29 10.05 3.12
CA ARG A 289 5.16 8.70 3.70
C ARG A 289 4.38 7.78 2.76
N PRO A 290 4.96 6.63 2.35
CA PRO A 290 4.27 5.71 1.44
C PRO A 290 3.10 4.98 2.11
N GLY A 291 3.15 4.79 3.44
CA GLY A 291 2.05 4.20 4.19
C GLY A 291 2.54 3.27 5.30
N SER A 292 1.74 2.24 5.59
CA SER A 292 2.01 1.26 6.64
C SER A 292 1.50 -0.13 6.26
N PHE A 293 1.99 -1.14 6.97
CA PHE A 293 1.55 -2.51 6.83
C PHE A 293 1.51 -3.22 8.18
N ALA A 294 0.79 -4.34 8.25
CA ALA A 294 0.88 -5.31 9.33
C ALA A 294 0.83 -6.72 8.73
N PHE A 295 1.72 -7.59 9.19
CA PHE A 295 1.79 -8.98 8.80
C PHE A 295 1.52 -9.86 10.02
N ASP A 296 0.44 -10.62 9.94
CA ASP A 296 -0.03 -11.55 10.96
C ASP A 296 0.15 -12.98 10.45
N GLN A 297 0.66 -13.86 11.31
CA GLN A 297 0.94 -15.26 11.01
C GLN A 297 0.27 -16.14 12.05
N ARG A 298 -0.41 -17.19 11.62
CA ARG A 298 -0.88 -18.27 12.49
C ARG A 298 0.14 -19.38 12.41
N VAL A 299 0.67 -19.79 13.56
CA VAL A 299 1.72 -20.82 13.66
C VAL A 299 1.25 -21.95 14.55
N VAL A 300 1.67 -23.18 14.23
CA VAL A 300 1.41 -24.34 15.08
C VAL A 300 2.60 -24.52 16.03
N THR A 301 2.37 -24.30 17.32
CA THR A 301 3.37 -24.53 18.37
C THR A 301 2.99 -25.73 19.22
N THR A 302 3.95 -26.33 19.90
CA THR A 302 3.67 -27.40 20.87
C THR A 302 3.56 -26.80 22.27
N THR A 303 2.45 -27.05 22.96
CA THR A 303 2.27 -26.67 24.37
C THR A 303 2.16 -27.92 25.24
N LEU A 304 2.70 -27.82 26.47
CA LEU A 304 2.64 -28.91 27.43
C LEU A 304 1.29 -28.85 28.17
N GLU A 305 0.46 -29.86 27.97
CA GLU A 305 -0.74 -30.10 28.77
C GLU A 305 -0.34 -30.91 30.03
N SER A 306 -0.81 -30.49 31.20
CA SER A 306 -0.53 -31.20 32.47
C SER A 306 -1.81 -31.57 33.21
N ASN A 307 -1.85 -32.77 33.78
CA ASN A 307 -2.93 -33.25 34.65
C ASN A 307 -2.35 -33.94 35.89
N THR A 308 -3.13 -34.08 36.97
CA THR A 308 -2.71 -34.84 38.15
C THR A 308 -3.39 -36.21 38.15
N LEU A 309 -2.60 -37.28 38.22
CA LEU A 309 -3.09 -38.63 38.43
C LEU A 309 -2.90 -39.04 39.88
N VAL A 310 -3.98 -39.53 40.47
CA VAL A 310 -3.99 -40.19 41.78
C VAL A 310 -4.17 -41.69 41.56
N SER A 311 -3.24 -42.50 42.08
CA SER A 311 -3.37 -43.95 41.98
C SER A 311 -4.46 -44.50 42.90
N PRO A 312 -5.01 -45.67 42.59
CA PRO A 312 -5.77 -46.46 43.56
C PRO A 312 -4.96 -46.71 44.83
N GLU A 313 -5.67 -46.90 45.94
CA GLU A 313 -5.08 -47.28 47.21
C GLU A 313 -4.62 -48.75 47.18
N ILE A 314 -3.40 -48.97 47.63
CA ILE A 314 -2.77 -50.30 47.69
C ILE A 314 -2.60 -50.66 49.16
N LEU A 315 -3.18 -51.80 49.53
CA LEU A 315 -3.14 -52.33 50.88
C LEU A 315 -2.09 -53.44 50.99
N SER A 316 -1.17 -53.30 51.94
CA SER A 316 -0.32 -54.39 52.41
C SER A 316 -0.74 -54.79 53.82
N ARG A 317 -0.96 -56.08 54.07
CA ARG A 317 -1.29 -56.63 55.40
C ARG A 317 -0.27 -57.68 55.82
N ALA A 318 0.38 -57.48 56.95
CA ALA A 318 1.34 -58.42 57.50
C ALA A 318 0.81 -59.10 58.78
N PRO A 319 0.98 -60.42 58.90
CA PRO A 319 0.66 -61.16 60.13
C PRO A 319 1.63 -60.78 61.26
N ALA A 320 1.39 -61.34 62.45
CA ALA A 320 2.15 -60.98 63.65
C ALA A 320 3.65 -61.22 63.47
N GLY A 321 4.46 -60.16 63.64
CA GLY A 321 5.92 -60.25 63.60
C GLY A 321 6.55 -60.40 62.22
N GLU A 322 5.76 -60.43 61.13
CA GLU A 322 6.27 -60.52 59.76
C GLU A 322 6.18 -59.16 59.05
N THR A 323 7.10 -58.90 58.12
CA THR A 323 7.00 -57.75 57.20
C THR A 323 6.43 -58.22 55.87
N ARG A 324 5.42 -57.50 55.34
CA ARG A 324 4.88 -57.78 54.01
C ARG A 324 4.98 -56.57 53.11
N THR A 325 5.40 -56.82 51.87
CA THR A 325 5.53 -55.81 50.83
C THR A 325 4.61 -56.14 49.66
N VAL A 326 3.81 -55.18 49.23
CA VAL A 326 3.02 -55.28 47.99
C VAL A 326 3.58 -54.28 47.00
N ARG A 327 4.11 -54.79 45.89
CA ARG A 327 4.61 -54.00 44.76
C ARG A 327 3.52 -53.86 43.69
N ARG A 328 3.35 -52.66 43.15
CA ARG A 328 2.47 -52.38 42.01
C ARG A 328 3.09 -51.34 41.08
N CYS A 329 2.92 -51.58 39.79
CA CYS A 329 3.38 -50.69 38.72
C CYS A 329 2.18 -50.17 37.94
N PHE A 330 2.33 -48.95 37.45
CA PHE A 330 1.29 -48.23 36.72
C PHE A 330 1.87 -47.68 35.43
N ASP A 331 1.16 -47.95 34.34
CA ASP A 331 1.40 -47.35 33.03
C ASP A 331 0.71 -45.98 32.95
N PRO A 332 1.32 -45.01 32.27
CA PRO A 332 0.61 -43.77 31.97
C PRO A 332 -0.51 -44.04 30.97
N PRO A 333 -1.62 -43.26 31.01
CA PRO A 333 -2.65 -43.32 29.98
C PRO A 333 -2.09 -43.06 28.57
N ALA A 334 -2.77 -43.56 27.53
CA ALA A 334 -2.33 -43.41 26.15
C ALA A 334 -2.05 -41.94 25.77
N GLY A 335 -0.84 -41.68 25.24
CA GLY A 335 -0.39 -40.34 24.86
C GLY A 335 0.11 -39.46 26.01
N TRP A 336 0.05 -39.91 27.27
CA TRP A 336 0.57 -39.20 28.43
C TRP A 336 1.88 -39.83 28.92
N ARG A 337 2.69 -39.05 29.63
CA ARG A 337 3.87 -39.54 30.36
C ARG A 337 3.87 -39.00 31.79
N PHE A 338 4.37 -39.80 32.74
CA PHE A 338 4.61 -39.30 34.09
C PHE A 338 5.78 -38.30 34.08
N ASP A 339 5.57 -37.15 34.72
CA ASP A 339 6.64 -36.24 35.07
C ASP A 339 7.37 -36.78 36.31
N LYS A 340 8.58 -37.31 36.08
CA LYS A 340 9.40 -37.95 37.13
C LYS A 340 9.88 -36.97 38.20
N GLU A 341 9.88 -35.67 37.91
CA GLU A 341 10.26 -34.63 38.87
C GLU A 341 9.08 -34.24 39.77
N ARG A 342 7.84 -34.51 39.33
CA ARG A 342 6.60 -34.12 40.02
C ARG A 342 5.74 -35.33 40.38
N GLN A 343 6.33 -36.21 41.16
CA GLN A 343 5.68 -37.39 41.73
C GLN A 343 5.95 -37.50 43.23
N ARG A 344 4.95 -37.98 43.98
CA ARG A 344 5.10 -38.26 45.41
C ARG A 344 4.29 -39.50 45.82
N VAL A 345 4.80 -40.18 46.83
CA VAL A 345 4.08 -41.25 47.52
C VAL A 345 3.30 -40.67 48.71
N VAL A 346 2.14 -41.23 48.98
CA VAL A 346 1.26 -40.82 50.07
C VAL A 346 0.92 -42.05 50.89
N ILE A 347 1.24 -42.00 52.19
CA ILE A 347 0.73 -42.97 53.16
C ILE A 347 -0.65 -42.49 53.55
N VAL A 348 -1.68 -43.24 53.15
CA VAL A 348 -3.07 -42.92 53.48
C VAL A 348 -3.35 -43.28 54.93
N GLU A 349 -2.96 -44.49 55.33
CA GLU A 349 -3.22 -44.98 56.67
C GLU A 349 -2.20 -46.03 57.11
N ARG A 350 -1.90 -46.05 58.41
CA ARG A 350 -1.12 -47.09 59.09
C ARG A 350 -1.95 -47.64 60.23
N LEU A 351 -2.17 -48.95 60.19
CA LEU A 351 -2.92 -49.69 61.20
C LEU A 351 -2.02 -50.73 61.85
N GLY A 352 -2.17 -50.89 63.16
CA GLY A 352 -1.50 -51.90 63.97
C GLY A 352 -2.47 -52.48 64.99
N TRP A 353 -2.28 -53.77 65.33
CA TRP A 353 -3.07 -54.48 66.33
C TRP A 353 -2.20 -55.42 67.16
N GLN A 354 -2.49 -55.50 68.46
CA GLN A 354 -1.95 -56.50 69.37
C GLN A 354 -3.08 -57.03 70.24
N GLU A 355 -3.28 -58.35 70.27
CA GLU A 355 -4.36 -59.00 71.06
C GLU A 355 -5.73 -58.31 70.88
N ASP A 356 -6.03 -57.94 69.63
CA ASP A 356 -7.24 -57.25 69.19
C ASP A 356 -7.43 -55.80 69.69
N VAL A 357 -6.41 -55.21 70.33
CA VAL A 357 -6.33 -53.77 70.62
C VAL A 357 -5.64 -53.04 69.46
N SER A 358 -6.27 -51.99 68.92
CA SER A 358 -5.71 -51.20 67.82
C SER A 358 -4.76 -50.12 68.32
N ASP A 359 -3.54 -50.10 67.78
CA ASP A 359 -2.52 -49.09 68.05
C ASP A 359 -1.68 -48.84 66.77
N PRO A 360 -1.85 -47.68 66.09
CA PRO A 360 -1.09 -47.31 64.90
C PRO A 360 0.43 -47.23 65.11
N THR A 361 0.90 -46.98 66.34
CA THR A 361 2.34 -46.92 66.66
C THR A 361 3.02 -48.28 66.50
N MET A 362 2.23 -49.35 66.45
CA MET A 362 2.71 -50.71 66.22
C MET A 362 3.10 -50.98 64.76
N ASN A 363 2.84 -50.04 63.83
CA ASN A 363 3.16 -50.16 62.42
C ASN A 363 4.19 -49.11 61.95
N ALA A 364 5.40 -49.58 61.63
CA ALA A 364 6.48 -48.80 61.03
C ALA A 364 6.52 -48.89 59.49
N GLY A 365 5.38 -49.20 58.87
CA GLY A 365 5.24 -49.37 57.43
C GLY A 365 5.51 -48.10 56.62
N SER A 366 5.96 -48.26 55.38
CA SER A 366 6.29 -47.17 54.47
C SER A 366 5.66 -47.38 53.09
N VAL A 367 5.63 -46.32 52.31
CA VAL A 367 5.29 -46.34 50.89
C VAL A 367 6.44 -45.67 50.17
N GLU A 368 7.02 -46.35 49.19
CA GLU A 368 8.26 -45.92 48.53
C GLU A 368 8.16 -46.15 47.03
N PHE A 369 8.77 -45.26 46.24
CA PHE A 369 8.99 -45.52 44.81
C PHE A 369 10.04 -46.62 44.65
N VAL A 370 9.80 -47.55 43.74
CA VAL A 370 10.74 -48.64 43.41
C VAL A 370 11.08 -48.60 41.91
N PRO A 371 12.20 -49.22 41.48
CA PRO A 371 12.58 -49.23 40.08
C PRO A 371 11.46 -49.73 39.17
N ALA A 372 11.22 -49.03 38.07
CA ALA A 372 10.16 -49.36 37.13
C ALA A 372 10.40 -50.69 36.41
N ASP A 373 9.34 -51.46 36.14
CA ASP A 373 9.42 -52.72 35.38
C ASP A 373 9.49 -52.48 33.86
N GLY A 374 8.95 -51.36 33.39
CA GLY A 374 8.95 -50.94 31.98
C GLY A 374 9.27 -49.45 31.78
N PRO A 375 9.57 -49.04 30.54
CA PRO A 375 9.86 -47.65 30.22
C PRO A 375 8.64 -46.76 30.49
N GLY A 376 8.85 -45.66 31.22
CA GLY A 376 7.80 -44.68 31.49
C GLY A 376 6.79 -45.06 32.57
N GLN A 377 6.92 -46.22 33.22
CA GLN A 377 6.08 -46.63 34.35
C GLN A 377 6.49 -45.96 35.66
N VAL A 378 5.54 -45.89 36.59
CA VAL A 378 5.79 -45.60 38.02
C VAL A 378 5.43 -46.83 38.83
N CYS A 379 6.35 -47.28 39.66
CA CYS A 379 6.15 -48.42 40.55
C CYS A 379 6.30 -47.98 42.01
N ILE A 380 5.41 -48.48 42.87
CA ILE A 380 5.49 -48.27 44.31
C ILE A 380 5.51 -49.61 45.05
N ALA A 381 6.15 -49.60 46.22
CA ALA A 381 6.06 -50.65 47.21
C ALA A 381 5.35 -50.12 48.46
N VAL A 382 4.27 -50.81 48.86
CA VAL A 382 3.59 -50.56 50.14
C VAL A 382 4.05 -51.63 51.13
N ILE A 383 4.67 -51.20 52.21
CA ILE A 383 5.31 -52.05 53.21
C ILE A 383 4.52 -51.98 54.51
N ALA A 384 4.04 -53.12 54.99
CA ALA A 384 3.49 -53.28 56.34
C ALA A 384 4.56 -53.92 57.21
N ARG A 385 4.98 -53.20 58.26
CA ARG A 385 6.12 -53.59 59.10
C ARG A 385 5.76 -53.44 60.58
N PRO A 386 5.67 -54.54 61.34
CA PRO A 386 5.44 -54.48 62.78
C PRO A 386 6.69 -53.99 63.51
N VAL A 387 6.49 -53.19 64.56
CA VAL A 387 7.58 -52.77 65.46
C VAL A 387 7.97 -53.86 66.47
N MET A 388 7.10 -54.84 66.70
CA MET A 388 7.31 -55.93 67.67
C MET A 388 6.68 -57.25 67.18
N ARG A 389 7.14 -58.39 67.73
CA ARG A 389 6.78 -59.74 67.26
C ARG A 389 5.29 -60.10 67.41
N GLY A 390 4.56 -59.47 68.34
CA GLY A 390 3.13 -59.74 68.55
C GLY A 390 2.18 -58.90 67.68
N ALA A 391 2.69 -57.88 66.98
CA ALA A 391 1.86 -56.91 66.28
C ALA A 391 1.50 -57.36 64.86
N ARG A 392 0.20 -57.32 64.52
CA ARG A 392 -0.29 -57.40 63.14
C ARG A 392 -0.34 -55.99 62.56
N THR A 393 -0.06 -55.83 61.27
CA THR A 393 -0.02 -54.49 60.65
C THR A 393 -0.69 -54.42 59.29
N ALA A 394 -1.23 -53.25 58.97
CA ALA A 394 -1.72 -52.93 57.64
C ALA A 394 -1.31 -51.51 57.23
N THR A 395 -0.73 -51.37 56.05
CA THR A 395 -0.36 -50.07 55.48
C THR A 395 -1.14 -49.87 54.20
N ILE A 396 -1.78 -48.70 54.06
CA ILE A 396 -2.48 -48.27 52.85
C ILE A 396 -1.69 -47.12 52.24
N GLY A 397 -1.29 -47.29 50.99
CA GLY A 397 -0.48 -46.33 50.26
C GLY A 397 -1.01 -46.05 48.86
N ARG A 398 -0.70 -44.86 48.35
CA ARG A 398 -0.94 -44.48 46.95
C ARG A 398 0.19 -43.57 46.47
N PHE A 399 0.18 -43.22 45.19
CA PHE A 399 1.02 -42.15 44.67
C PHE A 399 0.18 -41.10 43.95
N GLU A 400 0.76 -39.90 43.86
CA GLU A 400 0.26 -38.80 43.07
C GLU A 400 1.37 -38.40 42.11
N ALA A 401 1.04 -38.29 40.82
CA ALA A 401 2.00 -37.88 39.81
C ALA A 401 1.37 -36.88 38.84
N THR A 402 2.19 -35.94 38.38
CA THR A 402 1.80 -35.08 37.27
C THR A 402 1.96 -35.88 35.97
N LEU A 403 0.89 -35.98 35.20
CA LEU A 403 0.91 -36.44 33.82
C LEU A 403 1.15 -35.25 32.92
N VAL A 404 2.02 -35.39 31.92
CA VAL A 404 2.24 -34.37 30.89
C VAL A 404 2.09 -34.97 29.50
N ARG A 405 1.62 -34.15 28.56
CA ARG A 405 1.51 -34.50 27.14
C ARG A 405 1.74 -33.27 26.28
N ASP A 406 2.44 -33.46 25.18
CA ASP A 406 2.61 -32.44 24.16
C ASP A 406 1.35 -32.33 23.31
N ARG A 407 0.79 -31.12 23.21
CA ARG A 407 -0.41 -30.82 22.43
C ARG A 407 -0.09 -29.73 21.41
N PRO A 408 -0.41 -29.95 20.12
CA PRO A 408 -0.34 -28.88 19.14
C PRO A 408 -1.37 -27.80 19.50
N SER A 409 -0.92 -26.57 19.55
CA SER A 409 -1.72 -25.38 19.80
C SER A 409 -1.38 -24.34 18.76
N GLU A 410 -2.38 -23.67 18.22
CA GLU A 410 -2.16 -22.59 17.29
C GLU A 410 -1.98 -21.28 18.05
N THR A 411 -0.98 -20.51 17.66
CA THR A 411 -0.73 -19.17 18.20
C THR A 411 -0.61 -18.17 17.05
N ALA A 412 -0.95 -16.92 17.33
CA ALA A 412 -0.83 -15.84 16.35
C ALA A 412 0.42 -15.00 16.64
N VAL A 413 1.33 -14.93 15.69
CA VAL A 413 2.50 -14.04 15.71
C VAL A 413 2.16 -12.79 14.90
N LYS A 414 2.26 -11.62 15.53
CA LYS A 414 1.92 -10.33 14.91
C LYS A 414 3.15 -9.45 14.80
N SER A 415 3.43 -8.93 13.62
CA SER A 415 4.50 -7.94 13.44
C SER A 415 4.19 -6.56 14.02
N GLY A 416 2.91 -6.29 14.33
CA GLY A 416 2.42 -4.95 14.65
C GLY A 416 2.37 -4.04 13.42
N VAL A 417 1.80 -2.84 13.58
CA VAL A 417 1.75 -1.87 12.48
C VAL A 417 3.12 -1.24 12.31
N ARG A 418 3.69 -1.38 11.11
CA ARG A 418 5.01 -0.83 10.74
C ARG A 418 4.86 0.14 9.58
N ALA A 419 5.65 1.20 9.58
CA ALA A 419 5.69 2.16 8.48
C ALA A 419 6.48 1.61 7.29
N LEU A 420 6.08 2.02 6.09
CA LEU A 420 6.85 1.84 4.86
C LEU A 420 7.80 3.03 4.66
N ASP A 421 8.91 2.78 3.95
CA ASP A 421 9.90 3.80 3.60
C ASP A 421 10.16 3.80 2.09
N TRP A 422 10.39 4.99 1.53
CA TRP A 422 10.72 5.17 0.11
C TRP A 422 12.16 4.79 -0.24
N ARG A 423 13.09 4.77 0.73
CA ARG A 423 14.51 4.41 0.54
C ARG A 423 14.80 2.96 0.88
N GLU A 424 14.13 2.44 1.90
CA GLU A 424 14.48 1.17 2.52
C GLU A 424 13.40 0.12 2.36
N ALA A 425 13.84 -1.09 1.98
CA ALA A 425 12.97 -2.25 1.99
C ALA A 425 12.77 -2.74 3.42
N VAL A 426 11.53 -2.96 3.80
CA VAL A 426 11.18 -3.54 5.09
C VAL A 426 11.22 -5.06 4.98
N ARG A 427 11.95 -5.68 5.91
CA ARG A 427 12.02 -7.14 6.06
C ARG A 427 11.24 -7.58 7.28
N VAL A 428 10.42 -8.61 7.13
CA VAL A 428 9.60 -9.21 8.19
C VAL A 428 9.85 -10.71 8.20
N PRO A 429 10.23 -11.31 9.34
CA PRO A 429 10.48 -12.74 9.41
C PRO A 429 9.20 -13.55 9.18
N ILE A 430 9.35 -14.66 8.47
CA ILE A 430 8.32 -15.68 8.25
C ILE A 430 8.62 -16.83 9.22
N GLU A 431 7.63 -17.19 10.02
CA GLU A 431 7.75 -18.26 11.00
C GLU A 431 7.78 -19.64 10.30
N PRO A 432 8.64 -20.57 10.73
CA PRO A 432 8.83 -21.86 10.05
C PRO A 432 7.58 -22.76 10.11
N ASP A 433 6.80 -22.66 11.19
CA ASP A 433 5.58 -23.44 11.41
C ASP A 433 4.30 -22.63 11.09
N MET A 434 4.42 -21.60 10.23
CA MET A 434 3.30 -20.81 9.75
C MET A 434 2.36 -21.67 8.90
N VAL A 435 1.07 -21.68 9.25
CA VAL A 435 0.01 -22.38 8.52
C VAL A 435 -0.89 -21.43 7.75
N GLU A 436 -1.11 -20.22 8.26
CA GLU A 436 -1.90 -19.17 7.62
C GLU A 436 -1.21 -17.82 7.82
N TRP A 437 -1.43 -16.89 6.88
CA TRP A 437 -0.91 -15.53 6.98
C TRP A 437 -1.92 -14.51 6.46
N LYS A 438 -1.80 -13.29 6.98
CA LYS A 438 -2.52 -12.11 6.52
C LYS A 438 -1.60 -10.91 6.45
N LEU A 439 -1.61 -10.24 5.31
CA LEU A 439 -0.91 -8.99 5.09
C LEU A 439 -1.92 -7.86 4.90
N TYR A 440 -1.96 -6.96 5.88
CA TYR A 440 -2.70 -5.72 5.84
C TYR A 440 -1.81 -4.61 5.32
N MET A 441 -2.32 -3.84 4.37
CA MET A 441 -1.60 -2.77 3.73
C MET A 441 -2.46 -1.52 3.67
N ARG A 442 -1.89 -0.39 4.06
CA ARG A 442 -2.48 0.94 3.89
C ARG A 442 -1.46 1.82 3.20
N LEU A 443 -1.64 2.04 1.90
CA LEU A 443 -0.83 2.97 1.13
C LEU A 443 -1.48 4.35 1.13
N PHE A 444 -0.66 5.39 1.26
CA PHE A 444 -1.07 6.80 1.21
C PHE A 444 -2.25 7.17 2.16
N ASP A 445 -2.36 6.45 3.28
CA ASP A 445 -3.41 6.56 4.31
C ASP A 445 -4.87 6.28 3.87
N ASP A 446 -5.12 6.00 2.60
CA ASP A 446 -6.47 5.79 2.05
C ASP A 446 -6.61 4.64 1.03
N ILE A 447 -5.52 3.99 0.64
CA ILE A 447 -5.56 2.78 -0.20
C ILE A 447 -5.33 1.55 0.68
N ASP A 448 -6.42 0.91 1.09
CA ASP A 448 -6.38 -0.29 1.92
C ASP A 448 -6.41 -1.55 1.04
N ARG A 449 -5.53 -2.52 1.35
CA ARG A 449 -5.45 -3.83 0.71
C ARG A 449 -5.21 -4.91 1.77
N GLU A 450 -5.93 -6.00 1.65
CA GLU A 450 -5.75 -7.20 2.47
C GLU A 450 -5.41 -8.36 1.55
N PHE A 451 -4.34 -9.06 1.90
CA PHE A 451 -3.96 -10.32 1.28
C PHE A 451 -3.98 -11.39 2.37
N ALA A 452 -4.49 -12.56 2.04
CA ALA A 452 -4.51 -13.70 2.94
C ALA A 452 -4.19 -14.97 2.17
N GLY A 453 -3.60 -15.93 2.85
CA GLY A 453 -3.29 -17.22 2.27
C GLY A 453 -2.82 -18.22 3.31
N ASP A 454 -2.65 -19.44 2.86
CA ASP A 454 -2.14 -20.55 3.66
C ASP A 454 -0.64 -20.73 3.35
N ALA A 455 0.04 -21.61 4.08
CA ALA A 455 1.45 -21.94 3.82
C ALA A 455 1.70 -22.36 2.36
N ASP A 456 0.76 -23.11 1.79
CA ASP A 456 0.89 -23.69 0.44
C ASP A 456 0.51 -22.72 -0.69
N SER A 457 -0.26 -21.66 -0.40
CA SER A 457 -0.70 -20.72 -1.44
C SER A 457 0.42 -19.80 -1.93
N GLY A 458 1.58 -19.83 -1.27
CA GLY A 458 2.67 -18.88 -1.48
C GLY A 458 2.32 -17.48 -0.95
N LEU A 459 3.36 -16.71 -0.62
CA LEU A 459 3.22 -15.31 -0.21
C LEU A 459 2.89 -14.41 -1.41
N PRO A 460 2.22 -13.26 -1.17
CA PRO A 460 1.76 -12.42 -2.25
C PRO A 460 2.97 -11.83 -2.97
N ARG A 461 3.13 -12.19 -4.24
CA ARG A 461 4.06 -11.55 -5.17
C ARG A 461 3.27 -10.58 -6.04
N VAL A 462 2.80 -9.51 -5.41
CA VAL A 462 1.97 -8.50 -6.06
C VAL A 462 2.80 -7.23 -6.23
N SER A 463 2.88 -6.74 -7.46
CA SER A 463 3.29 -5.36 -7.73
C SER A 463 2.04 -4.49 -7.65
N MET A 464 1.96 -3.65 -6.63
CA MET A 464 1.02 -2.53 -6.63
C MET A 464 1.75 -1.29 -7.14
N PRO A 465 1.03 -0.28 -7.65
CA PRO A 465 1.63 1.01 -7.96
C PRO A 465 2.48 1.48 -6.78
N PHE A 466 3.75 1.78 -7.05
CA PHE A 466 4.71 2.27 -6.06
C PHE A 466 5.10 1.30 -4.93
N LEU A 467 4.73 0.02 -5.00
CA LEU A 467 5.12 -0.99 -4.01
C LEU A 467 5.36 -2.37 -4.63
N SER A 468 6.54 -2.92 -4.39
CA SER A 468 6.86 -4.32 -4.63
C SER A 468 6.78 -5.15 -3.35
N ILE A 469 6.10 -6.29 -3.42
CA ILE A 469 6.06 -7.30 -2.35
C ILE A 469 6.75 -8.57 -2.88
N GLY A 470 7.74 -9.06 -2.12
CA GLY A 470 8.53 -10.23 -2.48
C GLY A 470 8.94 -11.05 -1.27
N VAL A 471 9.68 -12.13 -1.52
CA VAL A 471 10.21 -13.03 -0.48
C VAL A 471 11.70 -13.22 -0.69
N ASP A 472 12.47 -13.12 0.40
CA ASP A 472 13.91 -13.30 0.44
C ASP A 472 14.25 -14.27 1.58
N GLY A 473 14.46 -15.55 1.22
CA GLY A 473 14.61 -16.63 2.20
C GLY A 473 13.38 -16.78 3.10
N HIS A 474 13.59 -16.63 4.41
CA HIS A 474 12.53 -16.67 5.43
C HIS A 474 12.04 -15.27 5.81
N ALA A 475 12.08 -14.31 4.89
CA ALA A 475 11.56 -12.97 5.12
C ALA A 475 10.64 -12.49 4.00
N LEU A 476 9.52 -11.88 4.38
CA LEU A 476 8.70 -11.05 3.50
C LEU A 476 9.40 -9.70 3.34
N VAL A 477 9.55 -9.25 2.09
CA VAL A 477 10.21 -7.99 1.73
C VAL A 477 9.20 -7.05 1.09
N LEU A 478 8.97 -5.90 1.71
CA LEU A 478 8.15 -4.82 1.17
C LEU A 478 9.05 -3.65 0.81
N ARG A 479 9.00 -3.19 -0.45
CA ARG A 479 9.78 -2.04 -0.91
C ARG A 479 8.89 -1.08 -1.66
N ALA A 480 8.82 0.16 -1.17
CA ALA A 480 8.19 1.24 -1.92
C ALA A 480 9.16 1.77 -2.97
N ASP A 481 8.65 2.08 -4.16
CA ASP A 481 9.45 2.58 -5.27
C ASP A 481 8.69 3.70 -5.99
N PRO A 482 9.11 4.97 -5.87
CA PRO A 482 8.41 6.09 -6.50
C PRO A 482 8.57 6.11 -8.04
N THR A 483 9.44 5.26 -8.59
CA THR A 483 9.67 5.11 -10.04
C THR A 483 8.91 3.94 -10.65
N ALA A 484 8.38 3.03 -9.81
CA ALA A 484 7.51 1.95 -10.27
C ALA A 484 6.16 2.53 -10.68
N GLU A 485 5.96 2.68 -11.99
CA GLU A 485 4.71 3.19 -12.54
C GLU A 485 3.55 2.18 -12.30
N PRO A 486 2.31 2.67 -12.10
CA PRO A 486 1.11 1.85 -11.92
C PRO A 486 0.81 0.87 -13.05
#